data_AF-A0A0R1U4M7-F1
#
_entry.id   AF-A0A0R1U4M7-F1
#
_cell.length_a   1.000
_cell.length_b   1.000
_cell.length_c   1.000
_cell.angle_alpha   90.00
_cell.angle_beta   90.00
_cell.angle_gamma   90.00
#
_symmetry.space_group_name_H-M   'P 1'
#
loop_
_entity.id
_entity.type
_entity.pdbx_description
1 polymer ?
#
loop_
_entity_poly.entity_id
_entity_poly.type
_entity_poly.pdbx_seq_one_letter_code
_entity_poly.pdbx_strand_id
1 'polypeptide(L)'
;MNRKKREIQQRHRHSPAMERERERKAAIERAIEQYEADKLVRDRTAAEMHARRVRWPKLLEAVHKAEHKYGSITLTPIDSAEIRAIHELIGVEAEPDGPAVTEMQRTYYRVYKSMPNQRVAAKALGIGRQILQDAIVAVEENGGLGK
;
A
#
# COMPACT_ATOMS: atom_id res chain seq x y z
N MET A 1 1.58 -51.16 44.44
CA MET A 1 1.51 -49.74 44.86
C MET A 1 1.90 -48.72 43.77
N ASN A 2 2.81 -49.05 42.84
CA ASN A 2 3.31 -48.10 41.82
C ASN A 2 2.37 -47.83 40.62
N ARG A 3 1.37 -48.70 40.37
CA ARG A 3 0.41 -48.54 39.26
C ARG A 3 -0.57 -47.38 39.49
N LYS A 4 -1.16 -47.29 40.70
CA LYS A 4 -2.06 -46.19 41.09
C LYS A 4 -1.36 -44.81 41.11
N LYS A 5 -0.09 -44.74 41.54
CA LYS A 5 0.68 -43.49 41.50
C LYS A 5 0.97 -43.01 40.07
N ARG A 6 1.29 -43.92 39.15
CA ARG A 6 1.48 -43.58 37.71
C ARG A 6 0.18 -43.14 37.04
N GLU A 7 -0.94 -43.75 37.39
CA GLU A 7 -2.26 -43.43 36.84
C GLU A 7 -2.77 -42.06 37.30
N ILE A 8 -2.55 -41.71 38.57
CA ILE A 8 -2.84 -40.36 39.10
C ILE A 8 -1.93 -39.31 38.45
N GLN A 9 -0.63 -39.59 38.29
CA GLN A 9 0.28 -38.67 37.58
C GLN A 9 -0.09 -38.48 36.09
N GLN A 10 -0.60 -39.51 35.41
CA GLN A 10 -1.11 -39.38 34.04
C GLN A 10 -2.35 -38.48 33.96
N ARG A 11 -3.28 -38.60 34.92
CA ARG A 11 -4.46 -37.71 34.99
C ARG A 11 -4.08 -36.25 35.30
N HIS A 12 -3.03 -36.01 36.10
CA HIS A 12 -2.54 -34.66 36.37
C HIS A 12 -1.81 -34.01 35.19
N ARG A 13 -1.24 -34.79 34.25
CA ARG A 13 -0.61 -34.23 33.04
C ARG A 13 -1.58 -33.56 32.06
N HIS A 14 -2.89 -33.85 32.20
CA HIS A 14 -3.97 -33.33 31.35
C HIS A 14 -5.14 -32.78 32.17
N SER A 15 -4.86 -32.18 33.33
CA SER A 15 -5.92 -31.56 34.12
C SER A 15 -6.46 -30.32 33.38
N PRO A 16 -7.79 -30.12 33.32
CA PRO A 16 -8.40 -28.93 32.72
C PRO A 16 -7.87 -27.60 33.26
N ALA A 17 -7.37 -27.57 34.50
CA ALA A 17 -6.73 -26.39 35.08
C ALA A 17 -5.40 -26.02 34.37
N MET A 18 -4.61 -27.02 33.98
CA MET A 18 -3.35 -26.82 33.26
C MET A 18 -3.57 -26.38 31.81
N GLU A 19 -4.64 -26.85 31.17
CA GLU A 19 -5.03 -26.40 29.82
C GLU A 19 -5.46 -24.94 29.84
N ARG A 20 -6.32 -24.54 30.79
CA ARG A 20 -6.70 -23.12 30.96
C ARG A 20 -5.51 -22.21 31.26
N GLU A 21 -4.54 -22.68 32.04
CA GLU A 21 -3.34 -21.91 32.34
C GLU A 21 -2.45 -21.74 31.09
N ARG A 22 -2.32 -22.78 30.26
CA ARG A 22 -1.63 -22.70 28.96
C ARG A 22 -2.34 -21.76 28.00
N GLU A 23 -3.66 -21.85 27.91
CA GLU A 23 -4.47 -20.95 27.08
C GLU A 23 -4.31 -19.50 27.52
N ARG A 24 -4.33 -19.24 28.83
CA ARG A 24 -4.11 -17.89 29.40
C ARG A 24 -2.72 -17.37 29.06
N LYS A 25 -1.67 -18.19 29.19
CA LYS A 25 -0.29 -17.81 28.82
C LYS A 25 -0.18 -17.50 27.33
N ALA A 26 -0.71 -18.36 26.48
CA ALA A 26 -0.71 -18.16 25.02
C ALA A 26 -1.56 -16.94 24.59
N ALA A 27 -2.59 -16.57 25.34
CA ALA A 27 -3.36 -15.34 25.09
C ALA A 27 -2.59 -14.08 25.48
N ILE A 28 -1.83 -14.12 26.59
CA ILE A 28 -0.96 -13.01 27.02
C ILE A 28 0.17 -12.81 26.01
N GLU A 29 0.82 -13.88 25.56
CA GLU A 29 1.88 -13.82 24.55
C GLU A 29 1.38 -13.18 23.24
N ARG A 30 0.20 -13.60 22.74
CA ARG A 30 -0.44 -12.99 21.57
C ARG A 30 -0.76 -11.50 21.76
N ALA A 31 -1.19 -11.10 22.96
CA ALA A 31 -1.49 -9.70 23.25
C ALA A 31 -0.22 -8.83 23.28
N ILE A 32 0.90 -9.38 23.78
CA ILE A 32 2.20 -8.71 23.77
C ILE A 32 2.70 -8.55 22.33
N GLU A 33 2.67 -9.62 21.54
CA GLU A 33 3.08 -9.60 20.12
C GLU A 33 2.26 -8.58 19.32
N GLN A 34 0.95 -8.54 19.52
CA GLN A 34 0.08 -7.54 18.89
C GLN A 34 0.46 -6.11 19.29
N TYR A 35 0.73 -5.87 20.58
CA TYR A 35 1.14 -4.55 21.07
C TYR A 35 2.48 -4.10 20.47
N GLU A 36 3.44 -5.01 20.35
CA GLU A 36 4.74 -4.72 19.74
C GLU A 36 4.60 -4.40 18.25
N ALA A 37 3.77 -5.15 17.52
CA ALA A 37 3.45 -4.85 16.13
C ALA A 37 2.79 -3.47 15.97
N ASP A 38 1.80 -3.16 16.82
CA ASP A 38 1.11 -1.87 16.81
C ASP A 38 2.06 -0.71 17.15
N LYS A 39 2.98 -0.92 18.09
CA LYS A 39 4.01 0.06 18.47
C LYS A 39 4.96 0.35 17.29
N LEU A 40 5.42 -0.68 16.58
CA LEU A 40 6.28 -0.53 15.42
C LEU A 40 5.62 0.35 14.34
N VAL A 41 4.32 0.15 14.09
CA VAL A 41 3.54 0.97 13.15
C VAL A 41 3.47 2.44 13.61
N ARG A 42 3.22 2.68 14.90
CA ARG A 42 3.17 4.05 15.45
C ARG A 42 4.52 4.75 15.35
N ASP A 43 5.60 4.07 15.70
CA ASP A 43 6.96 4.61 15.66
C ASP A 43 7.37 4.94 14.22
N ARG A 44 7.06 4.06 13.25
CA ARG A 44 7.24 4.34 11.81
C ARG A 44 6.43 5.56 11.36
N THR A 45 5.17 5.64 11.75
CA THR A 45 4.29 6.77 11.39
C THR A 45 4.83 8.09 11.96
N ALA A 46 5.32 8.08 13.20
CA ALA A 46 5.92 9.25 13.83
C ALA A 46 7.20 9.69 13.11
N ALA A 47 8.05 8.75 12.71
CA ALA A 47 9.27 9.02 11.94
C ALA A 47 8.96 9.62 10.56
N GLU A 48 7.97 9.07 9.84
CA GLU A 48 7.51 9.58 8.54
C GLU A 48 6.95 11.02 8.68
N MET A 49 6.15 11.27 9.71
CA MET A 49 5.63 12.61 10.01
C MET A 49 6.73 13.61 10.35
N HIS A 50 7.74 13.19 11.10
CA HIS A 50 8.91 14.03 11.41
C HIS A 50 9.71 14.36 10.15
N ALA A 51 10.01 13.36 9.31
CA ALA A 51 10.70 13.56 8.04
C ALA A 51 9.95 14.53 7.12
N ARG A 52 8.61 14.44 7.07
CA ARG A 52 7.77 15.38 6.32
C ARG A 52 7.88 16.81 6.84
N ARG A 53 7.86 17.01 8.17
CA ARG A 53 8.00 18.34 8.78
C ARG A 53 9.35 18.99 8.48
N VAL A 54 10.43 18.22 8.45
CA VAL A 54 11.77 18.72 8.12
C VAL A 54 11.91 19.05 6.63
N ARG A 55 11.27 18.26 5.76
CA ARG A 55 11.31 18.42 4.31
C ARG A 55 10.47 19.58 3.80
N TRP A 56 9.33 19.84 4.44
CA TRP A 56 8.32 20.80 3.96
C TRP A 56 8.84 22.23 3.75
N PRO A 57 9.60 22.85 4.68
CA PRO A 57 10.14 24.19 4.47
C PRO A 57 11.08 24.28 3.26
N LYS A 58 11.93 23.25 3.06
CA LYS A 58 12.87 23.18 1.94
C LYS A 58 12.14 23.07 0.61
N LEU A 59 11.06 22.29 0.58
CA LEU A 59 10.21 22.15 -0.60
C LEU A 59 9.56 23.48 -0.98
N LEU A 60 8.95 24.17 0.00
CA LEU A 60 8.35 25.48 -0.24
C LEU A 60 9.37 26.50 -0.75
N GLU A 61 10.57 26.51 -0.19
CA GLU A 61 11.65 27.39 -0.64
C GLU A 61 12.02 27.11 -2.12
N ALA A 62 12.16 25.84 -2.50
CA ALA A 62 12.48 25.45 -3.86
C ALA A 62 11.37 25.84 -4.85
N VAL A 63 10.10 25.65 -4.46
CA VAL A 63 8.93 26.07 -5.25
C VAL A 63 8.93 27.59 -5.44
N HIS A 64 9.11 28.37 -4.38
CA HIS A 64 9.15 29.83 -4.49
C HIS A 64 10.31 30.31 -5.39
N LYS A 65 11.47 29.65 -5.36
CA LYS A 65 12.58 29.97 -6.28
C LYS A 65 12.19 29.71 -7.74
N ALA A 66 11.50 28.61 -8.02
CA ALA A 66 11.00 28.30 -9.36
C ALA A 66 9.96 29.35 -9.82
N GLU A 67 8.99 29.67 -8.97
CA GLU A 67 7.96 30.67 -9.27
C GLU A 67 8.53 32.07 -9.46
N HIS A 68 9.48 32.49 -8.63
CA HIS A 68 10.13 33.79 -8.78
C HIS A 68 10.90 33.90 -10.10
N LYS A 69 11.53 32.81 -10.55
CA LYS A 69 12.35 32.79 -11.77
C LYS A 69 11.53 32.66 -13.06
N TYR A 70 10.47 31.85 -13.04
CA TYR A 70 9.69 31.49 -14.24
C TYR A 70 8.27 32.06 -14.22
N GLY A 71 7.89 32.81 -13.19
CA GLY A 71 6.54 33.35 -12.98
C GLY A 71 5.53 32.32 -12.47
N SER A 72 5.73 31.04 -12.76
CA SER A 72 4.93 29.93 -12.25
C SER A 72 5.72 28.62 -12.29
N ILE A 73 5.51 27.76 -11.31
CA ILE A 73 6.09 26.41 -11.31
C ILE A 73 5.57 25.56 -12.48
N THR A 74 4.32 25.78 -12.93
CA THR A 74 3.74 25.07 -14.07
C THR A 74 4.33 25.46 -15.42
N LEU A 75 4.98 26.63 -15.48
CA LEU A 75 5.68 27.13 -16.66
C LEU A 75 7.19 26.86 -16.59
N THR A 76 7.65 26.24 -15.50
CA THR A 76 9.07 25.94 -15.33
C THR A 76 9.46 24.77 -16.23
N PRO A 77 10.53 24.88 -17.03
CA PRO A 77 11.01 23.78 -17.86
C PRO A 77 11.34 22.55 -17.01
N ILE A 78 10.91 21.37 -17.47
CA ILE A 78 11.08 20.09 -16.75
C ILE A 78 12.56 19.79 -16.46
N ASP A 79 13.46 20.14 -17.38
CA ASP A 79 14.90 19.87 -17.25
C ASP A 79 15.65 20.93 -16.42
N SER A 80 14.94 21.93 -15.89
CA SER A 80 15.54 23.01 -15.08
C SER A 80 16.17 22.46 -13.79
N ALA A 81 17.16 23.19 -13.27
CA ALA A 81 17.80 22.83 -12.00
C ALA A 81 16.81 22.96 -10.83
N GLU A 82 15.86 23.89 -10.92
CA GLU A 82 14.82 24.13 -9.91
C GLU A 82 13.83 22.96 -9.80
N ILE A 83 13.35 22.42 -10.92
CA ILE A 83 12.47 21.22 -10.92
C ILE A 83 13.23 19.99 -10.44
N ARG A 84 14.50 19.82 -10.84
CA ARG A 84 15.35 18.74 -10.31
C ARG A 84 15.53 18.81 -8.79
N ALA A 85 15.78 20.00 -8.25
CA ALA A 85 15.90 20.20 -6.79
C ALA A 85 14.59 19.89 -6.05
N ILE A 86 13.44 20.23 -6.64
CA ILE A 86 12.11 19.88 -6.12
C ILE A 86 11.90 18.35 -6.13
N HIS A 87 12.27 17.67 -7.22
CA HIS A 87 12.18 16.20 -7.33
C HIS A 87 13.08 15.49 -6.31
N GLU A 88 14.31 15.97 -6.12
CA GLU A 88 15.25 15.44 -5.11
C GLU A 88 14.69 15.58 -3.68
N LEU A 89 14.05 16.71 -3.38
CA LEU A 89 13.42 16.95 -2.08
C LEU A 89 12.17 16.10 -1.85
N ILE A 90 11.36 15.87 -2.88
CA ILE A 90 10.18 14.99 -2.80
C ILE A 90 10.64 13.53 -2.64
N GLY A 91 11.84 13.19 -3.10
CA GLY A 91 12.35 11.82 -3.11
C GLY A 91 11.61 10.97 -4.13
N VAL A 92 11.27 11.57 -5.28
CA VAL A 92 10.82 10.80 -6.44
C VAL A 92 12.04 10.02 -6.91
N GLU A 93 12.15 8.75 -6.50
CA GLU A 93 12.95 7.78 -7.27
C GLU A 93 12.54 7.96 -8.72
N ALA A 94 13.51 8.17 -9.61
CA ALA A 94 13.27 8.42 -11.03
C ALA A 94 12.13 7.52 -11.53
N GLU A 95 11.12 8.11 -12.17
CA GLU A 95 9.95 7.38 -12.66
C GLU A 95 10.41 6.08 -13.33
N PRO A 96 9.89 4.89 -12.95
CA PRO A 96 10.08 3.72 -13.79
C PRO A 96 9.54 4.07 -15.18
N ASP A 97 10.31 3.77 -16.23
CA ASP A 97 9.98 4.06 -17.62
C ASP A 97 8.50 3.74 -17.94
N GLY A 98 7.66 4.78 -17.92
CA GLY A 98 6.23 4.78 -18.28
C GLY A 98 5.26 4.01 -17.34
N PRO A 99 3.98 4.43 -17.27
CA PRO A 99 2.97 3.61 -16.61
C PRO A 99 2.62 2.41 -17.50
N ALA A 100 2.76 1.19 -16.96
CA ALA A 100 2.39 -0.05 -17.63
C ALA A 100 0.88 -0.17 -17.99
N VAL A 101 0.06 0.79 -17.56
CA VAL A 101 -1.36 0.95 -17.90
C VAL A 101 -1.72 2.43 -18.04
N THR A 102 -2.31 2.80 -19.18
CA THR A 102 -2.78 4.18 -19.43
C THR A 102 -4.10 4.48 -18.71
N GLU A 103 -4.39 5.76 -18.39
CA GLU A 103 -5.65 6.16 -17.76
C GLU A 103 -6.89 5.83 -18.64
N MET A 104 -6.69 5.80 -19.96
CA MET A 104 -7.71 5.39 -20.91
C MET A 104 -8.07 3.90 -20.73
N GLN A 105 -7.08 3.02 -20.59
CA GLN A 105 -7.31 1.59 -20.33
C GLN A 105 -7.97 1.36 -18.96
N ARG A 106 -7.60 2.14 -17.93
CA ARG A 106 -8.26 2.08 -16.60
C ARG A 106 -9.73 2.48 -16.68
N THR A 107 -10.05 3.53 -17.45
CA THR A 107 -11.42 3.98 -17.68
C THR A 107 -12.25 2.89 -18.37
N TYR A 108 -11.72 2.27 -19.43
CA TYR A 108 -12.39 1.18 -20.13
C TYR A 108 -12.65 -0.01 -19.22
N TYR A 109 -11.68 -0.37 -18.38
CA TYR A 109 -11.82 -1.45 -17.41
C TYR A 109 -12.85 -1.15 -16.32
N ARG A 110 -12.91 0.10 -15.79
CA ARG A 110 -13.94 0.53 -14.82
C ARG A 110 -15.35 0.43 -15.41
N VAL A 111 -15.54 0.93 -16.64
CA VAL A 111 -16.84 0.85 -17.32
C VAL A 111 -17.23 -0.60 -17.56
N TYR A 112 -16.30 -1.46 -17.99
CA TYR A 112 -16.54 -2.89 -18.08
C TYR A 112 -17.00 -3.52 -16.76
N LYS A 113 -16.33 -3.24 -15.62
CA LYS A 113 -16.71 -3.78 -14.31
C LYS A 113 -18.08 -3.31 -13.81
N SER A 114 -18.59 -2.18 -14.29
CA SER A 114 -19.94 -1.69 -13.98
C SER A 114 -21.06 -2.26 -14.86
N MET A 115 -20.71 -3.06 -15.88
CA MET A 115 -21.65 -3.52 -16.91
C MET A 115 -21.80 -5.06 -16.89
N PRO A 116 -22.95 -5.61 -17.32
CA PRO A 116 -23.21 -7.05 -17.23
C PRO A 116 -22.36 -7.90 -18.18
N ASN A 117 -21.86 -7.34 -19.30
CA ASN A 117 -20.95 -8.04 -20.21
C ASN A 117 -20.12 -7.07 -21.07
N GLN A 118 -19.03 -7.59 -21.65
CA GLN A 118 -18.09 -6.84 -22.48
C GLN A 118 -18.73 -6.22 -23.73
N ARG A 119 -19.73 -6.88 -24.34
CA ARG A 119 -20.38 -6.38 -25.57
C ARG A 119 -21.17 -5.10 -25.29
N VAL A 120 -21.85 -5.03 -24.15
CA VAL A 120 -22.57 -3.84 -23.68
C VAL A 120 -21.57 -2.74 -23.30
N ALA A 121 -20.49 -3.08 -22.60
CA ALA A 121 -19.45 -2.11 -22.22
C ALA A 121 -18.75 -1.49 -23.45
N ALA A 122 -18.36 -2.31 -24.44
CA ALA A 122 -17.73 -1.82 -25.67
C ALA A 122 -18.67 -0.90 -26.46
N LYS A 123 -19.97 -1.27 -26.55
CA LYS A 123 -20.99 -0.44 -27.18
C LYS A 123 -21.21 0.89 -26.44
N ALA A 124 -21.23 0.88 -25.11
CA ALA A 124 -21.38 2.07 -24.27
C ALA A 124 -20.17 3.02 -24.39
N LEU A 125 -18.97 2.47 -24.55
CA LEU A 125 -17.74 3.22 -24.77
C LEU A 125 -17.54 3.66 -26.23
N GLY A 126 -18.35 3.18 -27.17
CA GLY A 126 -18.19 3.46 -28.59
C GLY A 126 -16.93 2.84 -29.22
N ILE A 127 -16.39 1.77 -28.63
CA ILE A 127 -15.15 1.12 -29.07
C ILE A 127 -15.37 -0.31 -29.55
N GLY A 128 -14.41 -0.84 -30.30
CA GLY A 128 -14.40 -2.25 -30.70
C GLY A 128 -14.18 -3.20 -29.52
N ARG A 129 -14.73 -4.42 -29.60
CA ARG A 129 -14.58 -5.44 -28.54
C ARG A 129 -13.11 -5.81 -28.27
N GLN A 130 -12.28 -5.84 -29.31
CA GLN A 130 -10.86 -6.17 -29.18
C GLN A 130 -10.12 -5.12 -28.34
N ILE A 131 -10.36 -3.82 -28.60
CA ILE A 131 -9.76 -2.71 -27.84
C ILE A 131 -10.10 -2.80 -26.36
N LEU A 132 -11.35 -3.16 -26.04
CA LEU A 132 -11.76 -3.38 -24.65
C LEU A 132 -11.04 -4.59 -24.03
N GLN A 133 -10.87 -5.69 -24.79
CA GLN A 133 -10.17 -6.87 -24.31
C GLN A 133 -8.68 -6.58 -24.04
N ASP A 134 -8.02 -5.83 -24.92
CA ASP A 134 -6.62 -5.44 -24.75
C ASP A 134 -6.43 -4.56 -23.51
N ALA A 135 -7.37 -3.65 -23.24
CA ALA A 135 -7.37 -2.85 -22.01
C ALA A 135 -7.60 -3.69 -20.75
N ILE A 136 -8.42 -4.74 -20.82
CA ILE A 136 -8.65 -5.66 -19.70
C ILE A 136 -7.37 -6.43 -19.37
N VAL A 137 -6.72 -7.02 -20.39
CA VAL A 137 -5.47 -7.78 -20.22
C VAL A 137 -4.38 -6.87 -19.66
N ALA A 138 -4.19 -5.67 -20.22
CA ALA A 138 -3.19 -4.72 -19.74
C ALA A 138 -3.40 -4.34 -18.26
N VAL A 139 -4.65 -4.12 -17.83
CA VAL A 139 -4.95 -3.80 -16.42
C VAL A 139 -4.74 -5.03 -15.52
N GLU A 140 -5.15 -6.22 -15.95
CA GLU A 140 -5.06 -7.46 -15.13
C GLU A 140 -3.62 -7.97 -14.98
N GLU A 141 -2.82 -7.95 -16.05
CA GLU A 141 -1.39 -8.33 -16.02
C GLU A 141 -0.56 -7.39 -15.13
N ASN A 142 -1.02 -6.15 -14.95
CA ASN A 142 -0.43 -5.17 -14.04
C ASN A 142 -1.03 -5.16 -12.63
N GLY A 143 -1.73 -6.24 -12.24
CA GLY A 143 -2.25 -6.40 -10.87
C GLY A 143 -3.62 -5.78 -10.62
N GLY A 144 -4.35 -5.41 -11.68
CA GLY A 144 -5.68 -4.82 -11.60
C GLY A 144 -5.67 -3.31 -11.41
N LEU A 145 -6.78 -2.73 -10.96
CA LEU A 145 -6.87 -1.29 -10.67
C LEU A 145 -6.16 -0.88 -9.36
N GLY A 146 -5.37 -1.76 -8.74
CA GLY A 146 -4.92 -1.60 -7.35
C GLY A 146 -3.53 -2.13 -7.02
N LYS A 147 -2.62 -2.21 -7.99
CA LYS A 147 -1.17 -2.26 -7.74
C LYS A 147 -0.49 -1.03 -8.32
#